data_AF-A0A5B7SKQ8-F1
#
_entry.id   AF-A0A5B7SKQ8-F1
#
_cell.length_a   1.000
_cell.length_b   1.000
_cell.length_c   1.000
_cell.angle_alpha   90.00
_cell.angle_beta   90.00
_cell.angle_gamma   90.00
#
_symmetry.space_group_name_H-M   'P 1'
#
loop_
_entity.id
_entity.type
_entity.pdbx_description
1 polymer ?
#
loop_
_entity_poly.entity_id
_entity_poly.type
_entity_poly.pdbx_seq_one_letter_code
_entity_poly.pdbx_strand_id
1 'polypeptide(L)'
;MIQNRPKYTYRLRPGYGTDRLLIEFNGLEDPEYFLFEILHMLGLAGFKSKEMLNLWMNDEIQVNLSSQNGPILVSLDIYGLVFIVGNNNQKDILRIDELLQKSGAFVKNDINYSSYRTK
;
A
#
# COMPACT_ATOMS: atom_id res chain seq x y z
N MET A 1 -21.81 0.70 -22.95
CA MET A 1 -20.75 -0.12 -22.32
C MET A 1 -19.96 0.82 -21.44
N ILE A 2 -20.07 0.71 -20.11
CA ILE A 2 -19.22 1.50 -19.21
C ILE A 2 -17.83 0.88 -19.32
N GLN A 3 -16.87 1.60 -19.89
CA GLN A 3 -15.48 1.16 -19.84
C GLN A 3 -15.07 1.21 -18.37
N ASN A 4 -14.91 0.04 -17.75
CA ASN A 4 -14.37 -0.08 -16.40
C ASN A 4 -12.87 0.24 -16.49
N ARG A 5 -12.55 1.54 -16.54
CA ARG A 5 -11.16 1.99 -16.53
C ARG A 5 -10.62 1.83 -15.12
N PRO A 6 -9.39 1.32 -14.97
CA PRO A 6 -8.76 1.25 -13.66
C PRO A 6 -8.68 2.66 -13.06
N LYS A 7 -9.08 2.77 -11.79
CA LYS A 7 -9.22 4.04 -11.06
C LYS A 7 -7.88 4.50 -10.47
N TYR A 8 -7.01 3.55 -10.15
CA TYR A 8 -5.77 3.81 -9.41
C TYR A 8 -4.55 3.20 -10.10
N THR A 9 -3.40 3.83 -9.90
CA THR A 9 -2.10 3.26 -10.28
C THR A 9 -1.24 3.02 -9.05
N TYR A 10 -0.43 1.97 -9.08
CA TYR A 10 0.48 1.67 -7.98
C TYR A 10 1.80 1.08 -8.48
N ARG A 11 2.79 1.01 -7.59
CA ARG A 11 4.09 0.38 -7.84
C ARG A 11 4.37 -0.65 -6.75
N LEU A 12 4.82 -1.84 -7.13
CA LEU A 12 5.48 -2.78 -6.23
C LEU A 12 6.98 -2.58 -6.39
N ARG A 13 7.65 -2.04 -5.37
CA ARG A 13 9.05 -1.63 -5.47
C ARG A 13 9.85 -1.88 -4.20
N PRO A 14 11.18 -1.98 -4.27
CA PRO A 14 12.01 -1.94 -3.08
C PRO A 14 11.90 -0.58 -2.35
N GLY A 15 12.01 -0.62 -1.02
CA GLY A 15 12.35 0.56 -0.22
C GLY A 15 13.78 1.02 -0.54
N TYR A 16 14.05 2.32 -0.44
CA TYR A 16 15.37 2.87 -0.76
C TYR A 16 16.48 2.20 0.07
N GLY A 17 17.51 1.71 -0.62
CA GLY A 17 18.65 1.05 0.02
C GLY A 17 18.33 -0.33 0.62
N THR A 18 17.19 -0.92 0.29
CA THR A 18 16.79 -2.25 0.78
C THR A 18 16.26 -3.12 -0.35
N ASP A 19 16.34 -4.44 -0.21
CA ASP A 19 15.68 -5.39 -1.11
C ASP A 19 14.23 -5.70 -0.67
N ARG A 20 13.73 -5.02 0.37
CA ARG A 20 12.38 -5.25 0.90
C ARG A 20 11.37 -4.49 0.06
N LEU A 21 10.39 -5.22 -0.47
CA LEU A 21 9.32 -4.66 -1.26
C LEU A 21 8.32 -3.92 -0.38
N LEU A 22 7.75 -2.87 -0.98
CA LEU A 22 6.61 -2.11 -0.51
C LEU A 22 5.68 -1.82 -1.69
N ILE A 23 4.44 -1.44 -1.36
CA ILE A 23 3.48 -0.95 -2.35
C ILE A 23 3.38 0.56 -2.19
N GLU A 24 3.49 1.29 -3.29
CA GLU A 24 3.34 2.75 -3.35
C GLU A 24 2.15 3.09 -4.24
N PHE A 25 1.26 3.95 -3.74
CA PHE A 25 0.24 4.64 -4.51
C PHE A 25 0.57 6.13 -4.58
N ASN A 26 0.39 6.71 -5.75
CA ASN A 26 0.63 8.13 -6.02
C ASN A 26 -0.40 8.68 -7.00
N GLY A 27 -0.44 10.02 -7.15
CA GLY A 27 -1.38 10.67 -8.06
C GLY A 27 -2.85 10.48 -7.67
N LEU A 28 -3.13 10.31 -6.37
CA LEU A 28 -4.47 10.13 -5.83
C LEU A 28 -5.20 11.47 -5.82
N GLU A 29 -6.45 11.49 -6.30
CA GLU A 29 -7.30 12.69 -6.28
C GLU A 29 -7.72 13.07 -4.85
N ASP A 30 -8.03 12.06 -4.04
CA ASP A 30 -8.38 12.19 -2.62
C ASP A 30 -7.63 11.10 -1.81
N PRO A 31 -6.42 11.40 -1.29
CA PRO A 31 -5.60 10.43 -0.58
C PRO A 31 -6.23 9.90 0.71
N GLU A 32 -7.02 10.72 1.42
CA GLU A 32 -7.68 10.32 2.67
C GLU A 32 -8.83 9.37 2.41
N TYR A 33 -9.67 9.67 1.41
CA TYR A 33 -10.72 8.76 0.96
C TYR A 33 -10.14 7.45 0.43
N PHE A 34 -9.06 7.53 -0.36
CA PHE A 34 -8.35 6.35 -0.85
C PHE A 34 -7.79 5.51 0.31
N LEU A 35 -7.23 6.14 1.35
CA LEU A 35 -6.76 5.45 2.55
C LEU A 35 -7.90 4.66 3.21
N PHE A 36 -9.10 5.23 3.30
CA PHE A 36 -10.26 4.50 3.80
C PHE A 36 -10.63 3.31 2.91
N GLU A 37 -10.67 3.49 1.58
CA GLU A 37 -10.96 2.41 0.63
C GLU A 37 -9.95 1.26 0.71
N ILE A 38 -8.65 1.56 0.79
CA ILE A 38 -7.61 0.52 0.85
C ILE A 38 -7.66 -0.24 2.19
N LEU A 39 -7.89 0.46 3.30
CA LEU A 39 -8.07 -0.18 4.61
C LEU A 39 -9.29 -1.09 4.64
N HIS A 40 -10.41 -0.66 4.04
CA HIS A 40 -11.60 -1.48 3.91
C HIS A 40 -11.32 -2.76 3.08
N MET A 41 -10.66 -2.62 1.93
CA MET A 41 -10.27 -3.74 1.07
C MET A 41 -9.37 -4.74 1.81
N LEU A 42 -8.37 -4.25 2.55
CA LEU A 42 -7.49 -5.10 3.37
C LEU A 42 -8.27 -5.79 4.50
N GLY A 43 -9.24 -5.11 5.11
CA GLY A 43 -10.17 -5.70 6.07
C GLY A 43 -10.94 -6.89 5.49
N LEU A 44 -11.50 -6.73 4.29
CA LEU A 44 -12.17 -7.83 3.55
C LEU A 44 -11.22 -8.98 3.21
N ALA A 45 -9.93 -8.68 3.00
CA ALA A 45 -8.88 -9.68 2.79
C ALA A 45 -8.37 -10.35 4.08
N GLY A 46 -8.97 -10.05 5.24
CA GLY A 46 -8.66 -10.69 6.52
C GLY A 46 -7.53 -10.05 7.31
N PHE A 47 -7.10 -8.83 6.94
CA PHE A 47 -6.22 -8.03 7.78
C PHE A 47 -7.02 -7.38 8.92
N LYS A 48 -6.44 -7.32 10.11
CA LYS A 48 -7.08 -6.76 11.31
C LYS A 48 -6.21 -5.66 11.91
N SER A 49 -6.82 -4.55 12.31
CA SER A 49 -6.16 -3.60 13.21
C SER A 49 -6.14 -4.18 14.62
N LYS A 50 -4.98 -4.12 15.29
CA LYS A 50 -4.84 -4.60 16.68
C LYS A 50 -5.18 -3.52 17.71
N GLU A 51 -5.02 -2.24 17.36
CA GLU A 51 -5.14 -1.11 18.29
C GLU A 51 -5.70 0.14 17.58
N MET A 52 -6.12 1.12 18.39
CA MET A 52 -6.61 2.44 18.00
C MET A 52 -5.68 3.05 16.93
N LEU A 53 -6.24 3.56 15.82
CA LEU A 53 -5.44 4.19 14.78
C LEU A 53 -4.55 5.28 15.41
N ASN A 54 -3.23 5.17 15.27
CA ASN A 54 -2.32 6.28 15.50
C ASN A 54 -2.42 7.21 14.28
N LEU A 55 -3.52 7.95 14.23
CA LEU A 55 -3.90 8.79 13.10
C LEU A 55 -2.90 9.91 12.79
N TRP A 56 -2.00 10.23 13.72
CA TRP A 56 -1.07 11.35 13.59
C TRP A 56 0.28 10.98 14.20
N MET A 57 1.21 10.52 13.37
CA MET A 57 2.64 10.45 13.71
C MET A 57 3.41 11.33 12.73
N ASN A 58 4.03 12.40 13.23
CA ASN A 58 4.81 13.33 12.40
C ASN A 58 4.03 13.93 11.22
N ASP A 59 2.78 14.34 11.45
CA ASP A 59 1.85 14.84 10.42
C ASP A 59 1.46 13.81 9.34
N GLU A 60 1.76 12.52 9.56
CA GLU A 60 1.33 11.40 8.72
C GLU A 60 0.24 10.57 9.40
N ILE A 61 -0.63 9.96 8.59
CA ILE A 61 -1.58 8.95 9.06
C ILE A 61 -0.92 7.58 8.98
N GLN A 62 -0.92 6.81 10.07
CA GLN A 62 -0.31 5.49 10.13
C GLN A 62 -1.26 4.46 10.74
N VAL A 63 -1.47 3.35 10.03
CA VAL A 63 -2.40 2.28 10.42
C VAL A 63 -1.68 0.94 10.42
N ASN A 64 -1.54 0.37 11.62
CA ASN A 64 -0.97 -0.95 11.81
C ASN A 64 -2.05 -2.01 11.60
N LEU A 65 -1.84 -2.89 10.62
CA LEU A 65 -2.67 -4.04 10.36
C LEU A 65 -1.88 -5.34 10.58
N SER A 66 -2.58 -6.44 10.80
CA SER A 66 -1.94 -7.74 10.96
C SER A 66 -2.75 -8.86 10.31
N SER A 67 -2.04 -9.87 9.82
CA SER A 67 -2.60 -11.14 9.39
C SER A 67 -1.91 -12.30 10.13
N GLN A 68 -2.25 -13.54 9.79
CA GLN A 68 -1.53 -14.73 10.26
C GLN A 68 -0.04 -14.75 9.88
N ASN A 69 0.38 -14.02 8.83
CA ASN A 69 1.78 -13.97 8.39
C ASN A 69 2.60 -12.90 9.13
N GLY A 70 1.94 -11.97 9.85
CA GLY A 70 2.62 -10.90 10.60
C GLY A 70 1.99 -9.52 10.42
N PRO A 71 2.63 -8.47 10.95
CA PRO A 71 2.17 -7.10 10.82
C PRO A 71 2.53 -6.48 9.46
N ILE A 72 1.73 -5.50 9.04
CA ILE A 72 2.02 -4.54 7.97
C ILE A 72 1.64 -3.14 8.46
N LEU A 73 2.23 -2.12 7.85
CA LEU A 73 1.92 -0.71 8.05
C LEU A 73 1.30 -0.15 6.77
N VAL A 74 0.15 0.51 6.88
CA VAL A 74 -0.39 1.38 5.83
C VAL A 74 -0.20 2.82 6.28
N SER A 75 0.39 3.67 5.45
CA SER A 75 0.60 5.08 5.80
C SER A 75 0.18 6.02 4.68
N LEU A 76 -0.24 7.22 5.06
CA LEU A 76 -0.44 8.38 4.18
C LEU A 76 0.52 9.48 4.64
N ASP A 77 1.43 9.89 3.77
CA ASP A 77 2.38 10.96 4.06
C ASP A 77 1.82 12.36 3.73
N ILE A 78 2.56 13.39 4.14
CA ILE A 78 2.22 14.80 3.90
C ILE A 78 2.22 15.21 2.42
N TYR A 79 2.76 14.38 1.52
CA TYR A 79 2.77 14.61 0.08
C TYR A 79 1.61 13.90 -0.63
N GLY A 80 0.70 13.26 0.11
CA GLY A 80 -0.44 12.54 -0.45
C GLY A 80 -0.08 11.16 -0.99
N LEU A 81 1.08 10.60 -0.63
CA LEU A 81 1.50 9.26 -1.03
C LEU A 81 1.00 8.25 -0.01
N VAL A 82 0.44 7.14 -0.52
CA VAL A 82 0.03 6.01 0.33
C VAL A 82 1.00 4.85 0.16
N PHE A 83 1.49 4.32 1.28
CA PHE A 83 2.41 3.20 1.31
C PHE A 83 1.84 2.01 2.06
N ILE A 84 2.18 0.80 1.62
CA ILE A 84 2.01 -0.44 2.39
C ILE A 84 3.37 -1.10 2.57
N VAL A 85 3.80 -1.24 3.82
CA VAL A 85 5.13 -1.73 4.20
C VAL A 85 5.01 -2.96 5.09
N GLY A 86 5.79 -3.99 4.79
CA GLY A 86 5.83 -5.25 5.53
C GLY A 86 7.26 -5.63 5.85
N ASN A 87 7.93 -4.88 6.73
CA ASN A 87 9.36 -5.00 7.01
C ASN A 87 9.81 -6.45 7.27
N ASN A 88 8.99 -7.22 8.01
CA ASN A 88 9.22 -8.64 8.27
C ASN A 88 8.07 -9.54 7.72
N ASN A 89 7.28 -9.02 6.77
CA ASN A 89 6.10 -9.70 6.23
C ASN A 89 5.96 -9.49 4.71
N GLN A 90 7.00 -9.86 3.97
CA GLN A 90 7.05 -9.74 2.51
C GLN A 90 6.02 -10.66 1.81
N LYS A 91 5.64 -11.75 2.48
CA LYS A 91 4.58 -12.66 2.00
C LYS A 91 3.25 -11.93 1.84
N ASP A 92 2.86 -11.10 2.80
CA ASP A 92 1.64 -10.30 2.65
C ASP A 92 1.78 -9.15 1.67
N ILE A 93 2.98 -8.56 1.51
CA ILE A 93 3.19 -7.54 0.47
C ILE A 93 2.93 -8.11 -0.93
N LEU A 94 3.46 -9.31 -1.23
CA LEU A 94 3.20 -10.00 -2.48
C LEU A 94 1.73 -10.42 -2.62
N ARG A 95 1.12 -10.88 -1.53
CA ARG A 95 -0.32 -11.22 -1.52
C ARG A 95 -1.19 -10.00 -1.83
N ILE A 96 -0.87 -8.82 -1.29
CA ILE A 96 -1.61 -7.59 -1.57
C ILE A 96 -1.42 -7.18 -3.03
N ASP A 97 -0.20 -7.27 -3.58
CA ASP A 97 0.04 -7.03 -5.01
C ASP A 97 -0.84 -7.91 -5.91
N GLU A 98 -1.01 -9.19 -5.58
CA GLU A 98 -1.93 -10.07 -6.31
C GLU A 98 -3.39 -9.64 -6.18
N LEU A 99 -3.83 -9.22 -4.98
CA LEU A 99 -5.20 -8.75 -4.74
C LEU A 99 -5.51 -7.49 -5.55
N LEU A 100 -4.57 -6.54 -5.60
CA LEU A 100 -4.71 -5.31 -6.38
C LEU A 100 -4.90 -5.62 -7.87
N GLN A 101 -4.05 -6.49 -8.43
CA GLN A 101 -4.15 -6.93 -9.83
C GLN A 101 -5.47 -7.63 -10.13
N LYS A 102 -5.96 -8.48 -9.22
CA LYS A 102 -7.21 -9.23 -9.40
C LYS A 102 -8.47 -8.37 -9.32
N SER A 103 -8.42 -7.22 -8.67
CA SER A 103 -9.63 -6.39 -8.46
C SER A 103 -10.08 -5.62 -9.70
N GLY A 104 -9.21 -5.45 -10.70
CA GLY A 104 -9.50 -4.65 -11.91
C GLY A 104 -9.59 -3.13 -11.68
N ALA A 105 -9.52 -2.67 -10.43
CA ALA A 105 -9.53 -1.25 -10.08
C ALA A 105 -8.14 -0.59 -10.13
N PHE A 106 -7.07 -1.39 -10.19
CA PHE A 106 -5.69 -0.92 -10.13
C PHE A 106 -4.90 -1.31 -11.37
N VAL A 107 -4.00 -0.41 -11.80
CA VAL A 107 -2.94 -0.69 -12.76
C VAL A 107 -1.59 -0.67 -12.06
N LYS A 108 -0.85 -1.76 -12.20
CA LYS A 108 0.54 -1.83 -11.75
C LYS A 108 1.42 -1.14 -12.77
N ASN A 109 2.18 -0.15 -12.33
CA ASN A 109 3.19 0.50 -13.14
C ASN A 109 4.48 -0.32 -13.10
N ASP A 110 5.05 -0.60 -14.27
CA ASP A 110 6.40 -1.16 -14.36
C ASP A 110 7.42 -0.16 -13.86
N ILE A 111 8.40 -0.68 -13.13
CA ILE A 111 9.47 0.13 -12.54
C ILE A 111 10.84 -0.45 -12.87
N ASN A 112 11.82 0.41 -12.96
CA ASN A 112 13.22 -0.01 -12.97
C ASN A 112 13.75 -0.08 -11.53
N TYR A 113 14.02 -1.29 -11.06
CA TYR A 113 14.50 -1.55 -9.69
C TYR A 113 15.86 -0.87 -9.41
N SER A 114 16.69 -0.61 -10.44
CA SER A 114 17.98 0.04 -10.25
C SER A 114 17.86 1.47 -9.72
N SER A 115 16.72 2.14 -9.95
CA SER A 115 16.47 3.51 -9.50
C SER A 115 16.35 3.66 -7.99
N TYR A 116 16.23 2.55 -7.25
CA TYR A 116 16.04 2.54 -5.80
C TYR A 116 17.29 2.13 -5.02
N ARG A 117 18.40 1.88 -5.73
CA ARG A 117 19.71 1.66 -5.10
C ARG A 117 20.25 3.01 -4.62
N THR A 118 20.51 3.13 -3.32
CA THR A 118 21.33 4.22 -2.79
C THR A 118 22.79 3.98 -3.19
N LYS A 119 23.49 5.05 -3.59
CA LYS A 119 24.92 5.02 -3.91
C LYS A 119 25.76 4.64 -2.71
#